data_AF-A0A971D3C1-F1
#
_entry.id   AF-A0A971D3C1-F1
#
_cell.length_a   1.000
_cell.length_b   1.000
_cell.length_c   1.000
_cell.angle_alpha   90.00
_cell.angle_beta   90.00
_cell.angle_gamma   90.00
#
_symmetry.space_group_name_H-M   'P 1'
#
loop_
_entity.id
_entity.type
_entity.pdbx_description
1 polymer ?
#
loop_
_entity_poly.entity_id
_entity_poly.type
_entity_poly.pdbx_seq_one_letter_code
_entity_poly.pdbx_strand_id
1 'polypeptide(L)'
;EKMVRFTREFTDGCHHHKEEQVLFPLLREKAPMAAGPVSVMLAEHDQGRAHIRAVADGLSAASAGDADARDAVAAGLEGYAALLRAHISKENKVLFPLAERALRADDKARLAAEFDRVEREETGEGVHETYHALAHELSDG
;
A
#
# COMPACT_ATOMS: atom_id res chain seq x y z
N GLU A 1 -2.98 -11.23 -13.32
CA GLU A 1 -3.17 -12.06 -12.11
C GLU A 1 -2.08 -11.87 -11.05
N LYS A 2 -0.79 -12.16 -11.35
CA LYS A 2 0.31 -11.99 -10.37
C LYS A 2 0.35 -10.61 -9.69
N MET A 3 0.22 -9.53 -10.47
CA MET A 3 0.19 -8.16 -9.94
C MET A 3 -0.99 -7.92 -8.99
N VAL A 4 -2.21 -8.37 -9.36
CA VAL A 4 -3.40 -8.24 -8.48
C VAL A 4 -3.16 -8.96 -7.15
N ARG A 5 -2.54 -10.15 -7.18
CA ARG A 5 -2.17 -10.87 -5.97
C ARG A 5 -1.16 -10.09 -5.14
N PHE A 6 -0.06 -9.66 -5.76
CA PHE A 6 0.96 -8.84 -5.11
C PHE A 6 0.35 -7.63 -4.40
N THR A 7 -0.53 -6.89 -5.09
CA THR A 7 -1.15 -5.72 -4.49
C THR A 7 -2.07 -6.07 -3.32
N ARG A 8 -2.88 -7.13 -3.43
CA ARG A 8 -3.80 -7.52 -2.34
C ARG A 8 -3.06 -8.02 -1.11
N GLU A 9 -2.02 -8.83 -1.30
CA GLU A 9 -1.36 -9.52 -0.19
C GLU A 9 -0.21 -8.71 0.40
N PHE A 10 0.59 -8.05 -0.44
CA PHE A 10 1.74 -7.26 0.03
C PHE A 10 1.39 -5.79 0.19
N THR A 11 0.98 -5.09 -0.89
CA THR A 11 0.76 -3.65 -0.82
C THR A 11 -0.35 -3.30 0.19
N ASP A 12 -1.51 -3.95 0.07
CA ASP A 12 -2.66 -3.71 0.94
C ASP A 12 -2.58 -4.52 2.24
N GLY A 13 -2.42 -5.85 2.11
CA GLY A 13 -2.43 -6.77 3.25
C GLY A 13 -1.23 -6.66 4.21
N CYS A 14 -0.09 -6.11 3.77
CA CYS A 14 1.09 -5.93 4.61
C CYS A 14 1.42 -4.45 4.82
N HIS A 15 1.73 -3.72 3.75
CA HIS A 15 2.25 -2.36 3.85
C HIS A 15 1.19 -1.38 4.34
N HIS A 16 0.06 -1.22 3.63
CA HIS A 16 -1.02 -0.37 4.10
C HIS A 16 -1.57 -0.83 5.46
N HIS A 17 -1.61 -2.13 5.72
CA HIS A 17 -2.06 -2.65 7.01
C HIS A 17 -1.21 -2.16 8.19
N LYS A 18 0.13 -2.20 8.06
CA LYS A 18 1.04 -1.59 9.05
C LYS A 18 0.74 -0.10 9.24
N GLU A 19 0.50 0.61 8.15
CA GLU A 19 0.25 2.04 8.21
C GLU A 19 -1.07 2.36 8.89
N GLU A 20 -2.17 1.74 8.44
CA GLU A 20 -3.52 2.00 8.91
C GLU A 20 -3.72 1.53 10.36
N GLN A 21 -3.12 0.40 10.77
CA GLN A 21 -3.29 -0.15 12.11
C GLN A 21 -2.29 0.38 13.14
N VAL A 22 -1.11 0.84 12.71
CA VAL A 22 -0.03 1.18 13.64
C VAL A 22 0.49 2.60 13.45
N LEU A 23 0.99 2.96 12.26
CA LEU A 23 1.61 4.27 12.05
C LEU A 23 0.60 5.42 12.14
N PHE A 24 -0.52 5.33 11.43
CA PHE A 24 -1.51 6.39 11.37
C PHE A 24 -2.17 6.66 12.73
N PRO A 25 -2.58 5.64 13.52
CA PRO A 25 -3.06 5.86 14.88
C PRO A 25 -2.02 6.56 15.76
N LEU A 26 -0.76 6.12 15.72
CA LEU A 26 0.32 6.73 16.50
C LEU A 26 0.56 8.19 16.08
N LEU A 27 0.55 8.48 14.77
CA LEU A 27 0.67 9.85 14.28
C LEU A 27 -0.52 10.71 14.68
N ARG A 28 -1.75 10.19 14.70
CA ARG A 28 -2.91 10.95 15.19
C ARG A 28 -2.81 11.25 16.68
N GLU A 29 -2.22 10.36 17.47
CA GLU A 29 -1.98 10.56 18.90
C GLU A 29 -0.86 11.58 19.15
N LYS A 30 0.32 11.37 18.55
CA LYS A 30 1.53 12.13 18.84
C LYS A 30 1.69 13.40 18.00
N ALA A 31 1.00 13.46 16.87
CA ALA A 31 1.16 14.52 15.89
C ALA A 31 -0.18 15.00 15.30
N PRO A 32 -0.98 15.82 16.02
CA PRO A 32 -2.26 16.34 15.51
C PRO A 32 -2.19 16.99 14.11
N MET A 33 -1.07 17.63 13.76
CA MET A 33 -0.84 18.21 12.43
C MET A 33 -0.74 17.16 11.29
N ALA A 34 -0.54 15.88 11.61
CA ALA A 34 -0.56 14.77 10.67
C ALA A 34 -1.98 14.37 10.24
N ALA A 35 -3.03 14.84 10.90
CA ALA A 35 -4.41 14.41 10.64
C ALA A 35 -4.84 14.64 9.18
N GLY A 36 -4.46 15.78 8.59
CA GLY A 36 -4.69 16.06 7.18
C GLY A 36 -3.97 15.08 6.26
N PRO A 37 -2.62 14.97 6.32
CA PRO A 37 -1.86 13.99 5.55
C PRO A 37 -2.38 12.55 5.70
N VAL A 38 -2.63 12.08 6.92
CA VAL A 38 -3.17 10.74 7.20
C VAL A 38 -4.52 10.52 6.52
N SER A 39 -5.41 11.53 6.53
CA SER A 39 -6.72 11.41 5.87
C SER A 39 -6.59 11.28 4.36
N VAL A 40 -5.60 11.94 3.75
CA VAL A 40 -5.31 11.80 2.31
C VAL A 40 -4.77 10.40 2.02
N MET A 41 -3.85 9.86 2.83
CA MET A 41 -3.31 8.50 2.62
C MET A 41 -4.41 7.44 2.69
N LEU A 42 -5.29 7.50 3.69
CA LEU A 42 -6.43 6.57 3.81
C LEU A 42 -7.35 6.62 2.58
N ALA A 43 -7.69 7.82 2.10
CA ALA A 43 -8.50 7.98 0.90
C ALA A 43 -7.82 7.39 -0.35
N GLU A 44 -6.49 7.54 -0.46
CA GLU A 44 -5.72 6.97 -1.55
C GLU A 44 -5.58 5.45 -1.46
N HIS A 45 -5.48 4.87 -0.25
CA HIS A 45 -5.54 3.41 -0.08
C HIS A 45 -6.86 2.86 -0.59
N ASP A 46 -7.99 3.50 -0.23
CA ASP A 46 -9.32 3.11 -0.72
C ASP A 46 -9.44 3.24 -2.24
N GLN A 47 -8.89 4.32 -2.82
CA GLN A 47 -8.85 4.48 -4.28
C GLN A 47 -7.99 3.39 -4.94
N GLY A 48 -6.86 3.02 -4.34
CA GLY A 48 -6.00 1.94 -4.80
C GLY A 48 -6.74 0.59 -4.79
N ARG A 49 -7.43 0.27 -3.68
CA ARG A 49 -8.30 -0.90 -3.55
C ARG A 49 -9.38 -0.94 -4.65
N ALA A 50 -9.97 0.20 -4.98
CA ALA A 50 -10.98 0.29 -6.04
C ALA A 50 -10.40 0.00 -7.43
N HIS A 51 -9.24 0.56 -7.79
CA HIS A 51 -8.59 0.27 -9.07
C HIS A 51 -8.28 -1.23 -9.22
N ILE A 52 -7.74 -1.85 -8.18
CA ILE A 52 -7.36 -3.27 -8.21
C ILE A 52 -8.57 -4.20 -8.27
N ARG A 53 -9.69 -3.80 -7.65
CA ARG A 53 -10.97 -4.51 -7.83
C ARG A 53 -11.44 -4.46 -9.28
N ALA A 54 -11.47 -3.28 -9.89
CA ALA A 54 -11.87 -3.12 -11.29
C ALA A 54 -10.98 -3.93 -12.25
N VAL A 55 -9.65 -3.91 -12.03
CA VAL A 55 -8.72 -4.74 -12.79
C VAL A 55 -9.04 -6.22 -12.61
N ALA A 56 -9.22 -6.69 -11.39
CA ALA A 56 -9.51 -8.09 -11.10
C ALA A 56 -10.80 -8.57 -11.77
N ASP A 57 -11.86 -7.74 -11.73
CA ASP A 57 -13.17 -8.08 -12.31
C ASP A 57 -13.11 -8.17 -13.85
N GLY A 58 -12.26 -7.37 -14.51
CA GLY A 58 -12.10 -7.36 -15.96
C GLY A 58 -11.16 -8.43 -16.53
N LEU A 59 -10.27 -9.03 -15.70
CA LEU A 59 -9.20 -9.90 -16.18
C LEU A 59 -9.69 -11.13 -16.97
N SER A 60 -10.77 -11.76 -16.54
CA SER A 60 -11.29 -12.96 -17.20
C SER A 60 -11.81 -12.66 -18.61
N ALA A 61 -12.61 -11.59 -18.76
CA ALA A 61 -13.16 -11.19 -20.06
C ALA A 61 -12.06 -10.68 -21.00
N ALA A 62 -11.11 -9.89 -20.47
CA ALA A 62 -9.96 -9.41 -21.23
C ALA A 62 -9.11 -10.56 -21.79
N SER A 63 -8.91 -11.61 -20.99
CA SER A 63 -8.18 -12.83 -21.37
C SER A 63 -8.93 -13.65 -22.43
N ALA A 64 -10.26 -13.60 -22.42
CA ALA A 64 -11.12 -14.23 -23.43
C ALA A 64 -11.20 -13.45 -24.76
N GLY A 65 -10.59 -12.26 -24.84
CA GLY A 65 -10.51 -11.47 -26.07
C GLY A 65 -11.48 -10.30 -26.16
N ASP A 66 -12.24 -10.00 -25.10
CA ASP A 66 -13.12 -8.83 -25.03
C ASP A 66 -12.29 -7.53 -25.05
N ALA A 67 -12.53 -6.68 -26.05
CA ALA A 67 -11.79 -5.44 -26.25
C ALA A 67 -12.12 -4.38 -25.18
N ASP A 68 -13.39 -4.23 -24.81
CA ASP A 68 -13.82 -3.25 -23.81
C ASP A 68 -13.27 -3.63 -22.42
N ALA A 69 -13.24 -4.93 -22.13
CA ALA A 69 -12.63 -5.43 -20.89
C ALA A 69 -11.11 -5.20 -20.86
N ARG A 70 -10.41 -5.33 -22.01
CA ARG A 70 -8.98 -5.03 -22.11
C ARG A 70 -8.70 -3.56 -21.85
N ASP A 71 -9.49 -2.67 -22.45
CA ASP A 71 -9.35 -1.22 -22.29
C ASP A 71 -9.64 -0.81 -20.84
N ALA A 72 -10.68 -1.39 -20.21
CA ALA A 72 -10.99 -1.15 -18.81
C ALA A 72 -9.88 -1.62 -17.87
N VAL A 73 -9.30 -2.81 -18.11
CA VAL A 73 -8.15 -3.33 -17.36
C VAL A 73 -6.94 -2.41 -17.52
N ALA A 74 -6.61 -1.98 -18.75
CA ALA A 74 -5.50 -1.08 -19.01
C ALA A 74 -5.68 0.26 -18.28
N ALA A 75 -6.85 0.89 -18.40
CA ALA A 75 -7.16 2.13 -17.70
C ALA A 75 -7.09 1.99 -16.16
N GLY A 76 -7.56 0.85 -15.63
CA GLY A 76 -7.45 0.55 -14.20
C GLY A 76 -6.00 0.45 -13.72
N LEU A 77 -5.13 -0.19 -14.51
CA LEU A 77 -3.70 -0.33 -14.22
C LEU A 77 -2.97 1.01 -14.31
N GLU A 78 -3.26 1.81 -15.35
CA GLU A 78 -2.68 3.14 -15.52
C GLU A 78 -3.07 4.08 -14.38
N GLY A 79 -4.35 4.08 -14.01
CA GLY A 79 -4.86 4.85 -12.87
C GLY A 79 -4.19 4.42 -11.56
N TYR A 80 -4.07 3.12 -11.32
CA TYR A 80 -3.37 2.59 -10.15
C TYR A 80 -1.90 3.00 -10.10
N ALA A 81 -1.17 2.89 -11.22
CA ALA A 81 0.23 3.26 -11.30
C ALA A 81 0.45 4.77 -11.10
N ALA A 82 -0.44 5.61 -11.65
CA ALA A 82 -0.39 7.05 -11.43
C ALA A 82 -0.65 7.41 -9.95
N LEU A 83 -1.65 6.77 -9.34
CA LEU A 83 -1.97 6.92 -7.93
C LEU A 83 -0.77 6.55 -7.04
N LEU A 84 -0.18 5.36 -7.24
CA LEU A 84 0.96 4.89 -6.44
C LEU A 84 2.16 5.85 -6.52
N ARG A 85 2.49 6.38 -7.70
CA ARG A 85 3.59 7.34 -7.84
C ARG A 85 3.35 8.61 -7.01
N ALA A 86 2.12 9.12 -7.02
CA ALA A 86 1.74 10.28 -6.24
C ALA A 86 1.74 9.96 -4.73
N HIS A 87 1.19 8.81 -4.36
CA HIS A 87 1.11 8.31 -2.99
C HIS A 87 2.50 8.16 -2.36
N ILE A 88 3.38 7.39 -3.00
CA ILE A 88 4.78 7.17 -2.57
C ILE A 88 5.53 8.50 -2.44
N SER A 89 5.28 9.47 -3.33
CA SER A 89 5.90 10.79 -3.21
C SER A 89 5.40 11.56 -1.98
N LYS A 90 4.15 11.39 -1.56
CA LYS A 90 3.58 12.05 -0.37
C LYS A 90 4.08 11.39 0.90
N GLU A 91 4.14 10.07 0.94
CA GLU A 91 4.74 9.32 2.04
C GLU A 91 6.19 9.78 2.28
N ASN A 92 7.03 9.68 1.25
CA ASN A 92 8.46 9.96 1.35
C ASN A 92 8.80 11.44 1.62
N LYS A 93 8.03 12.37 1.07
CA LYS A 93 8.35 13.81 1.17
C LYS A 93 7.59 14.54 2.27
N VAL A 94 6.47 13.99 2.73
CA VAL A 94 5.58 14.66 3.68
C VAL A 94 5.37 13.82 4.93
N LEU A 95 4.80 12.62 4.77
CA LEU A 95 4.33 11.82 5.91
C LEU A 95 5.49 11.29 6.76
N PHE A 96 6.46 10.61 6.16
CA PHE A 96 7.60 10.05 6.89
C PHE A 96 8.50 11.14 7.49
N PRO A 97 8.82 12.25 6.80
CA PRO A 97 9.52 13.37 7.44
C PRO A 97 8.74 13.99 8.60
N LEU A 98 7.41 14.00 8.56
CA LEU A 98 6.58 14.44 9.68
C LEU A 98 6.69 13.46 10.85
N ALA A 99 6.57 12.16 10.59
CA ALA A 99 6.74 11.11 11.59
C ALA A 99 8.11 11.20 12.27
N GLU A 100 9.18 11.37 11.48
CA GLU A 100 10.55 11.48 11.98
C GLU A 100 10.75 12.64 12.95
N ARG A 101 10.09 13.78 12.69
CA ARG A 101 10.14 14.97 13.56
C ARG A 101 9.26 14.87 14.79
N ALA A 102 8.12 14.18 14.68
CA ALA A 102 7.11 14.16 15.73
C ALA A 102 7.31 13.02 16.74
N LEU A 103 7.82 11.86 16.30
CA LEU A 103 7.96 10.67 17.13
C LEU A 103 9.31 10.67 17.86
N ARG A 104 9.28 10.35 19.16
CA ARG A 104 10.49 10.20 19.99
C ARG A 104 11.13 8.82 19.77
N ALA A 105 12.33 8.63 20.32
CA ALA A 105 13.05 7.36 20.22
C ALA A 105 12.21 6.17 20.73
N ASP A 106 11.54 6.33 21.86
CA ASP A 106 10.69 5.28 22.43
C ASP A 106 9.44 4.99 21.56
N ASP A 107 8.86 6.03 20.95
CA ASP A 107 7.75 5.86 20.00
C ASP A 107 8.20 5.08 18.76
N LYS A 108 9.40 5.38 18.23
CA LYS A 108 9.98 4.69 17.07
C LYS A 108 10.33 3.24 17.40
N ALA A 109 10.86 2.97 18.58
CA ALA A 109 11.15 1.61 19.03
C ALA A 109 9.88 0.78 19.18
N ARG A 110 8.82 1.37 19.74
CA ARG A 110 7.50 0.72 19.83
C ARG A 110 6.89 0.51 18.45
N LEU A 111 6.97 1.50 17.56
CA LEU A 111 6.48 1.39 16.19
C LEU A 111 7.14 0.23 15.44
N ALA A 112 8.47 0.10 15.54
CA ALA A 112 9.20 -1.01 14.94
C ALA A 112 8.75 -2.36 15.49
N ALA A 113 8.61 -2.49 16.81
CA ALA A 113 8.16 -3.73 17.43
C ALA A 113 6.73 -4.12 17.01
N GLU A 114 5.83 -3.16 16.87
CA GLU A 114 4.46 -3.41 16.38
C GLU A 114 4.43 -3.76 14.89
N PHE A 115 5.28 -3.13 14.06
CA PHE A 115 5.43 -3.52 12.65
C PHE A 115 5.90 -4.98 12.51
N ASP A 116 6.89 -5.38 13.30
CA ASP A 116 7.39 -6.76 13.33
C ASP A 116 6.30 -7.73 13.79
N ARG A 117 5.49 -7.33 14.79
CA ARG A 117 4.36 -8.11 15.27
C ARG A 117 3.32 -8.32 14.16
N VAL A 118 2.92 -7.25 13.48
CA VAL A 118 1.95 -7.30 12.37
C VAL A 118 2.43 -8.21 11.25
N GLU A 119 3.71 -8.16 10.86
CA GLU A 119 4.23 -9.05 9.81
C GLU A 119 4.15 -10.52 10.20
N ARG A 120 4.58 -10.87 11.42
CA ARG A 120 4.55 -12.26 11.86
C ARG A 120 3.13 -12.80 12.03
N GLU A 121 2.25 -12.01 12.64
CA GLU A 121 0.98 -12.50 13.16
C GLU A 121 -0.20 -12.28 12.21
N GLU A 122 -0.16 -11.22 11.40
CA GLU A 122 -1.31 -10.76 10.62
C GLU A 122 -1.07 -10.88 9.11
N THR A 123 0.15 -10.57 8.64
CA THR A 123 0.54 -10.79 7.23
C THR A 123 0.96 -12.23 6.96
N GLY A 124 1.67 -12.85 7.91
CA GLY A 124 2.22 -14.20 7.82
C GLY A 124 3.75 -14.20 7.72
N GLU A 125 4.40 -15.07 8.50
CA GLU A 125 5.86 -15.21 8.53
C GLU A 125 6.41 -15.57 7.14
N GLY A 126 7.42 -14.82 6.67
CA GLY A 126 8.04 -15.03 5.34
C GLY A 126 7.30 -14.39 4.16
N VAL A 127 6.10 -13.81 4.37
CA VAL A 127 5.31 -13.18 3.31
C VAL A 127 5.96 -11.89 2.83
N HIS A 128 6.52 -11.09 3.76
CA HIS A 128 7.28 -9.89 3.42
C HIS A 128 8.44 -10.23 2.49
N GLU A 129 9.29 -11.19 2.85
CA GLU A 129 10.49 -11.58 2.12
C GLU A 129 10.14 -12.17 0.76
N THR A 130 9.11 -13.02 0.70
CA THR A 130 8.62 -13.63 -0.54
C THR A 130 8.17 -12.56 -1.53
N TYR A 131 7.43 -11.56 -1.06
CA TYR A 131 6.93 -10.49 -1.91
C TYR A 131 7.98 -9.44 -2.21
N HIS A 132 8.94 -9.20 -1.32
CA HIS A 132 10.10 -8.37 -1.63
C HIS A 132 10.92 -8.97 -2.78
N ALA A 133 11.08 -10.30 -2.82
CA ALA A 133 11.70 -10.99 -3.95
C ALA A 133 10.87 -10.87 -5.24
N LEU A 134 9.54 -11.02 -5.15
CA LEU A 134 8.66 -10.83 -6.31
C LEU A 134 8.67 -9.38 -6.83
N ALA A 135 8.78 -8.38 -5.95
CA ALA A 135 8.89 -6.97 -6.33
C ALA A 135 10.18 -6.72 -7.13
N HIS A 136 11.30 -7.34 -6.74
CA HIS A 136 12.53 -7.31 -7.51
C HIS A 136 12.35 -7.97 -8.89
N GLU A 137 11.76 -9.17 -8.96
CA GLU A 137 11.47 -9.84 -10.24
C GLU A 137 10.64 -8.95 -11.19
N LEU A 138 9.63 -8.26 -10.65
CA LEU A 138 8.75 -7.38 -11.43
C LEU A 138 9.41 -6.04 -11.82
N SER A 139 10.45 -5.61 -11.12
CA SER A 139 11.17 -4.36 -11.41
C SER A 139 12.28 -4.54 -12.44
N ASP A 140 12.79 -5.77 -12.62
CA ASP A 140 13.90 -6.09 -13.52
C ASP A 140 13.44 -6.56 -14.92
N GLY A 141 12.13 -6.57 -15.17
CA GLY A 141 11.51 -6.93 -16.47
C GLY A 141 10.97 -5.74 -17.23
#